data_AF-A0A821QFX5-F1
#
_entry.id   AF-A0A821QFX5-F1
#
_cell.length_a   1.000
_cell.length_b   1.000
_cell.length_c   1.000
_cell.angle_alpha   90.00
_cell.angle_beta   90.00
_cell.angle_gamma   90.00
#
_symmetry.space_group_name_H-M   'P 1'
#
loop_
_entity.id
_entity.type
_entity.pdbx_description
1 polymer ?
#
loop_
_entity_poly.entity_id
_entity_poly.type
_entity_poly.pdbx_seq_one_letter_code
_entity_poly.pdbx_strand_id
1 'polypeptide(L)' 'DNPYIFNGDFVDRGRNSVEVILLLMVALILYPSSVFLNRGNHEDIMVAAQYGFQDEVNRKYRVNS' A
#
# COMPACT_ATOMS: atom_id res chain seq x y z
N ASP A 1 16.74 13.25 -14.73
CA ASP A 1 15.56 12.63 -14.10
C ASP A 1 15.60 12.78 -12.60
N ASN A 2 14.42 12.89 -11.98
CA ASN A 2 14.23 13.01 -10.54
C ASN A 2 13.53 11.75 -10.03
N PRO A 3 14.28 10.68 -9.69
CA PRO A 3 13.68 9.45 -9.18
C PRO A 3 13.05 9.68 -7.80
N TYR A 4 11.93 9.00 -7.55
CA TYR A 4 11.22 9.00 -6.29
C TYR A 4 11.51 7.72 -5.51
N ILE A 5 11.84 7.87 -4.23
CA ILE A 5 12.01 6.78 -3.28
C ILE A 5 10.98 6.95 -2.17
N PHE A 6 10.08 5.98 -2.03
CA PHE A 6 9.07 5.95 -0.98
C PHE A 6 9.50 4.97 0.12
N ASN A 7 9.52 5.42 1.37
CA ASN A 7 10.11 4.69 2.50
C ASN A 7 9.09 3.95 3.38
N GLY A 8 8.16 3.22 2.76
CA GLY A 8 7.20 2.38 3.47
C GLY A 8 6.05 3.12 4.15
N ASP A 9 5.33 2.42 5.02
CA ASP A 9 4.16 2.93 5.77
C ASP A 9 3.05 3.47 4.85
N PHE A 10 2.78 2.72 3.78
CA PHE A 10 1.73 2.98 2.79
C PHE A 10 0.35 2.57 3.30
N VAL A 11 0.33 1.59 4.20
CA VAL A 11 -0.90 1.02 4.76
C VAL A 11 -1.04 1.34 6.25
N ASP A 12 -2.27 1.22 6.74
CA ASP A 12 -2.70 1.57 8.09
C ASP A 12 -2.61 3.08 8.40
N ARG A 13 -3.45 3.56 9.33
CA ARG A 13 -3.67 4.98 9.71
C ARG A 13 -4.54 5.84 8.77
N GLY A 14 -4.72 5.44 7.51
CA GLY A 14 -5.62 6.10 6.54
C GLY A 14 -6.94 5.36 6.33
N ARG A 15 -7.91 5.98 5.64
CA ARG A 15 -9.15 5.30 5.17
C ARG A 15 -9.05 4.75 3.74
N ASN A 16 -7.97 5.12 3.06
CA ASN A 16 -7.73 4.89 1.63
C ASN A 16 -6.38 4.21 1.40
N SER A 17 -5.96 3.36 2.33
CA SER A 17 -4.68 2.67 2.24
C SER A 17 -4.64 1.73 1.03
N VAL A 18 -5.78 1.15 0.62
CA VAL A 18 -5.86 0.32 -0.59
C VAL A 18 -5.61 1.13 -1.86
N GLU A 19 -6.22 2.32 -1.99
CA GLU A 19 -6.02 3.17 -3.16
C GLU A 19 -4.59 3.69 -3.25
N VAL A 20 -3.98 4.03 -2.10
CA VAL A 20 -2.59 4.49 -2.03
C VAL A 20 -1.64 3.39 -2.51
N ILE A 21 -1.75 2.17 -1.97
CA ILE A 21 -0.83 1.09 -2.36
C ILE A 21 -1.02 0.69 -3.83
N LEU A 22 -2.27 0.67 -4.33
CA LEU A 22 -2.54 0.38 -5.75
C LEU A 22 -1.94 1.44 -6.67
N LEU A 23 -2.08 2.73 -6.33
CA LEU A 23 -1.49 3.82 -7.11
C LEU A 23 0.03 3.70 -7.18
N LEU A 24 0.69 3.41 -6.05
CA LEU A 24 2.14 3.24 -5.97
C LEU A 24 2.61 2.01 -6.75
N MET A 25 1.87 0.90 -6.71
CA MET A 25 2.17 -0.29 -7.51
C MET A 25 2.06 -0.01 -9.02
N VAL A 26 1.02 0.71 -9.47
CA VAL A 26 0.90 1.12 -10.87
C VAL A 26 2.05 2.02 -11.29
N ALA A 27 2.44 2.98 -10.45
CA ALA A 27 3.57 3.86 -10.72
C ALA A 27 4.90 3.08 -10.81
N LEU A 28 5.11 2.09 -9.96
CA LEU A 28 6.28 1.21 -10.00
C LEU A 28 6.36 0.42 -11.32
N ILE A 29 5.22 -0.06 -11.84
CA ILE A 29 5.15 -0.79 -13.12
C ILE A 29 5.39 0.15 -14.31
N LEU A 30 4.79 1.34 -14.31
CA LEU A 30 4.89 2.30 -15.41
C LEU A 30 6.26 2.99 -15.47
N TYR A 31 6.91 3.20 -14.32
CA TYR A 31 8.15 3.97 -14.20
C TYR A 31 9.23 3.21 -13.41
N PRO A 32 9.66 2.02 -13.86
CA PRO A 32 10.55 1.14 -13.09
C PRO A 32 11.96 1.71 -12.86
N SER A 33 12.38 2.69 -13.67
CA SER A 33 13.68 3.37 -13.51
C SER A 33 13.60 4.65 -12.67
N SER A 34 12.40 5.04 -12.23
CA SER A 34 12.18 6.33 -11.56
C SER A 34 11.33 6.25 -10.31
N VAL A 35 10.69 5.11 -10.02
CA VAL A 35 9.89 4.90 -8.81
C VAL A 35 10.43 3.68 -8.07
N PHE A 36 10.76 3.87 -6.78
CA PHE A 36 11.26 2.82 -5.90
C PHE A 36 10.46 2.82 -4.60
N LEU A 37 10.03 1.64 -4.16
CA LEU A 37 9.27 1.45 -2.92
C LEU A 37 10.08 0.59 -1.96
N ASN A 38 10.45 1.14 -0.82
CA ASN A 38 11.01 0.38 0.30
C ASN A 38 9.87 -0.12 1.20
N ARG A 39 10.07 -1.26 1.84
CA ARG A 39 9.12 -1.85 2.78
C ARG A 39 9.24 -1.14 4.14
N GLY A 40 8.13 -0.64 4.67
CA GLY A 40 8.01 -0.12 6.02
C GLY A 40 7.51 -1.19 6.99
N ASN A 41 7.23 -0.80 8.23
CA ASN A 41 6.81 -1.74 9.26
C ASN A 41 5.31 -2.06 9.20
N HIS A 42 4.49 -1.21 8.57
CA HIS A 42 3.07 -1.50 8.36
C HIS A 42 2.80 -2.46 7.19
N GLU A 43 3.77 -2.69 6.30
CA GLU A 43 3.69 -3.72 5.25
C GLU A 43 4.06 -5.13 5.77
N ASP A 44 4.04 -5.35 7.09
CA ASP A 44 4.13 -6.66 7.70
C ASP A 44 2.75 -7.26 7.95
N ILE A 45 2.59 -8.57 7.71
CA ILE A 45 1.29 -9.26 7.81
C ILE A 45 0.72 -9.14 9.23
N MET A 46 1.56 -9.20 10.27
CA MET A 46 1.08 -9.13 11.65
C MET A 46 0.62 -7.71 12.01
N VAL A 47 1.28 -6.69 11.45
CA VAL A 47 0.95 -5.27 11.67
C VAL A 47 -0.29 -4.90 10.85
N ALA A 48 -0.34 -5.22 9.56
CA ALA A 48 -1.48 -4.97 8.68
C ALA A 48 -2.80 -5.61 9.15
N ALA A 49 -2.72 -6.77 9.82
CA ALA A 49 -3.87 -7.43 10.42
C ALA A 49 -4.34 -6.75 11.71
N GLN A 50 -3.46 -6.07 12.42
CA GLN A 50 -3.75 -5.44 13.71
C GLN A 50 -4.23 -3.97 13.57
N TYR A 51 -3.86 -3.27 12.50
CA TYR A 51 -4.04 -1.81 12.40
C TYR A 51 -5.06 -1.31 11.36
N GLY A 52 -5.85 -2.22 10.77
CA GLY A 52 -7.09 -1.89 10.05
C GLY A 52 -7.05 -1.98 8.53
N PHE A 53 -5.89 -2.23 7.92
CA PHE A 53 -5.78 -2.45 6.47
C PHE A 53 -6.57 -3.69 6.03
N GLN A 54 -6.46 -4.79 6.78
CA GLN A 54 -7.23 -6.01 6.50
C GLN A 54 -8.75 -5.76 6.54
N ASP A 55 -9.22 -4.92 7.47
CA ASP A 55 -10.62 -4.53 7.57
C ASP A 55 -11.05 -3.63 6.42
N GLU A 56 -10.18 -2.70 6.00
CA GLU A 56 -10.43 -1.85 4.83
C GLU A 56 -10.60 -2.69 3.55
N VAL A 57 -9.71 -3.66 3.32
CA VAL A 57 -9.79 -4.59 2.19
C VAL A 57 -11.09 -5.39 2.25
N ASN A 58 -11.40 -5.97 3.42
CA ASN A 58 -12.63 -6.75 3.60
C ASN A 58 -13.88 -5.91 3.33
N ARG A 59 -13.94 -4.68 3.85
CA ARG A 59 -15.09 -3.78 3.64
C ARG A 59 -15.26 -3.38 2.18
N LYS A 60 -14.17 -3.09 1.47
CA LYS A 60 -14.22 -2.60 0.09
C LYS A 60 -14.40 -3.71 -0.95
N TYR A 61 -13.87 -4.91 -0.68
CA TYR A 61 -13.72 -5.95 -1.71
C TYR A 61 -14.25 -7.33 -1.34
N ARG A 62 -14.77 -7.59 -0.12
CA ARG A 62 -15.55 -8.82 0.09
C ARG A 62 -16.86 -8.70 -0.69
N VAL A 63 -16.90 -9.38 -1.82
CA VAL A 63 -18.14 -9.77 -2.48
C VAL A 63 -18.80 -10.82 -1.59
N ASN A 64 -20.07 -10.58 -1.21
CA ASN A 64 -20.89 -11.49 -0.41
C ASN A 64 -20.68 -12.94 -0.88
N SER A 65 -20.15 -13.77 0.02
CA SER A 65 -20.13 -15.24 -0.11
C SER A 65 -21.53 -15.80 0.09
#